data_AF-A0A258GX57-F1
#
_entry.id   AF-A0A258GX57-F1
#
_cell.length_a   1.000
_cell.length_b   1.000
_cell.length_c   1.000
_cell.angle_alpha   90.00
_cell.angle_beta   90.00
_cell.angle_gamma   90.00
#
_symmetry.space_group_name_H-M   'P 1'
#
loop_
_entity.id
_entity.type
_entity.pdbx_description
1 polymer ?
#
loop_
_entity_poly.entity_id
_entity_poly.type
_entity_poly.pdbx_seq_one_letter_code
_entity_poly.pdbx_strand_id
1 'polypeptide(L)'
;MTAWAADPVIEQAKAMGVIGEKYDGYIGVVEQSRVTPDLQRRIDRVNSGRMAQYKDIGEKTGVALADVGIGMGEKLFARAESGEMLKPGPSDPWSKKP
;
A
#
# COMPACT_ATOMS: atom_id res chain seq x y z
N MET A 1 18.50 -1.13 11.13
CA MET A 1 17.35 -0.93 10.22
C MET A 1 16.51 -2.19 10.29
N THR A 2 15.44 -2.19 11.07
CA THR A 2 14.51 -3.33 11.11
C THR A 2 13.74 -3.30 9.80
N ALA A 3 14.19 -4.08 8.82
CA ALA A 3 13.36 -4.40 7.68
C ALA A 3 12.06 -4.97 8.26
N TRP A 4 10.93 -4.27 8.06
CA TRP A 4 9.65 -4.95 8.21
C TRP A 4 9.66 -6.05 7.17
N ALA A 5 9.95 -7.27 7.62
CA ALA A 5 9.70 -8.45 6.82
C ALA A 5 8.28 -8.33 6.28
N ALA A 6 8.12 -8.52 4.98
CA ALA A 6 6.81 -8.50 4.34
C ALA A 6 5.89 -9.45 5.12
N ASP A 7 4.75 -8.96 5.59
CA ASP A 7 3.80 -9.79 6.33
C ASP A 7 3.24 -10.83 5.34
N PRO A 8 3.49 -12.14 5.52
CA PRO A 8 3.09 -13.14 4.54
C PRO A 8 1.59 -13.15 4.25
N VAL A 9 0.76 -12.73 5.21
CA VAL A 9 -0.69 -12.62 5.04
C VAL A 9 -1.04 -11.45 4.12
N ILE A 10 -0.31 -10.33 4.22
CA ILE A 10 -0.46 -9.18 3.32
C ILE A 10 -0.02 -9.57 1.90
N GLU A 11 1.13 -10.21 1.75
CA GLU A 11 1.62 -10.64 0.44
C GLU A 11 0.66 -11.62 -0.24
N GLN A 12 0.16 -12.61 0.51
CA GLN A 12 -0.84 -13.54 0.00
C GLN A 12 -2.14 -12.84 -0.38
N ALA A 13 -2.61 -11.88 0.42
CA ALA A 13 -3.84 -11.14 0.12
C ALA A 13 -3.70 -10.23 -1.11
N LYS A 14 -2.50 -9.66 -1.37
CA LYS A 14 -2.20 -8.93 -2.61
C LYS A 14 -2.19 -9.86 -3.81
N ALA A 15 -1.52 -11.01 -3.71
CA ALA A 15 -1.48 -12.01 -4.77
C ALA A 15 -2.88 -12.57 -5.11
N MET A 16 -3.76 -12.68 -4.13
CA MET A 16 -5.16 -13.07 -4.31
C MET A 16 -6.07 -11.94 -4.85
N GLY A 17 -5.56 -10.72 -4.96
CA GLY A 17 -6.31 -9.54 -5.38
C GLY A 17 -7.38 -9.09 -4.39
N VAL A 18 -7.31 -9.51 -3.12
CA VAL A 18 -8.24 -9.08 -2.05
C VAL A 18 -7.92 -7.66 -1.59
N ILE A 19 -6.63 -7.33 -1.60
CA ILE A 19 -6.08 -6.01 -1.31
C ILE A 19 -5.14 -5.58 -2.43
N GLY A 20 -4.78 -4.30 -2.47
CA GLY A 20 -3.88 -3.75 -3.47
C GLY A 20 -3.21 -2.47 -3.02
N GLU A 21 -2.26 -2.01 -3.83
CA GLU A 21 -1.52 -0.76 -3.59
C GLU A 21 -2.30 0.43 -4.17
N LYS A 22 -2.36 1.55 -3.43
CA LYS A 22 -2.96 2.81 -3.90
C LYS A 22 -1.88 3.81 -4.33
N TYR A 23 -2.28 4.76 -5.16
CA TYR A 23 -1.42 5.83 -5.68
C TYR A 23 -0.73 6.66 -4.59
N ASP A 24 -1.34 6.76 -3.41
CA ASP A 24 -0.84 7.49 -2.24
C ASP A 24 0.15 6.67 -1.38
N GLY A 25 0.54 5.49 -1.86
CA GLY A 25 1.51 4.62 -1.21
C GLY A 25 0.94 3.84 -0.03
N TYR A 26 -0.39 3.72 0.12
CA TYR A 26 -1.02 2.91 1.16
C TYR A 26 -1.75 1.69 0.59
N ILE A 27 -1.94 0.66 1.41
CA ILE A 27 -2.74 -0.51 1.04
C ILE A 27 -4.24 -0.16 1.09
N GLY A 28 -5.00 -0.62 0.09
CA GLY A 28 -6.45 -0.54 0.03
C GLY A 28 -7.09 -1.91 -0.10
N VAL A 29 -8.36 -2.01 0.28
CA VAL A 29 -9.17 -3.22 0.09
C VAL A 29 -9.83 -3.18 -1.29
N VAL A 30 -9.72 -4.27 -2.02
CA VAL A 30 -10.32 -4.47 -3.35
C VAL A 30 -11.63 -5.25 -3.22
N GLU A 31 -11.60 -6.37 -2.48
CA GLU A 31 -12.73 -7.28 -2.31
C GLU A 31 -13.18 -7.35 -0.84
N GLN A 32 -14.10 -6.46 -0.47
CA GLN A 32 -14.57 -6.29 0.92
C GLN A 32 -15.15 -7.58 1.53
N SER A 33 -15.82 -8.41 0.73
CA SER A 33 -16.43 -9.67 1.18
C SER A 33 -15.41 -10.71 1.66
N ARG A 34 -14.13 -10.56 1.30
CA ARG A 34 -13.05 -11.49 1.68
C ARG A 34 -12.13 -10.95 2.76
N VAL A 35 -12.37 -9.72 3.25
CA VAL A 35 -11.58 -9.15 4.33
C VAL A 35 -12.01 -9.72 5.66
N THR A 36 -11.07 -10.34 6.36
CA THR A 36 -11.25 -10.78 7.74
C THR A 36 -10.82 -9.67 8.71
N PRO A 37 -11.31 -9.67 9.97
CA PRO A 37 -10.82 -8.74 10.98
C PRO A 37 -9.31 -8.81 11.23
N ASP A 38 -8.70 -9.99 11.03
CA ASP A 38 -7.24 -10.12 11.14
C ASP A 38 -6.51 -9.44 9.98
N LEU A 39 -6.98 -9.65 8.76
CA LEU A 39 -6.43 -8.99 7.59
C LEU A 39 -6.55 -7.46 7.72
N GLN A 40 -7.70 -6.96 8.17
CA GLN A 40 -7.90 -5.52 8.41
C GLN A 40 -6.87 -4.94 9.39
N ARG A 41 -6.66 -5.60 10.54
CA ARG A 41 -5.65 -5.14 11.52
C ARG A 41 -4.23 -5.09 10.94
N ARG A 42 -3.89 -6.04 10.06
CA ARG A 42 -2.58 -6.06 9.39
C ARG A 42 -2.44 -4.93 8.37
N ILE A 43 -3.48 -4.66 7.59
CA ILE A 43 -3.55 -3.51 6.68
C ILE A 43 -3.32 -2.22 7.47
N ASP A 44 -4.03 -2.05 8.59
CA ASP A 44 -3.93 -0.86 9.44
C ASP A 44 -2.52 -0.72 10.02
N ARG A 45 -1.89 -1.82 10.45
CA ARG A 45 -0.52 -1.84 10.95
C ARG A 45 0.49 -1.40 9.89
N VAL A 46 0.37 -1.92 8.66
CA VAL A 46 1.25 -1.55 7.55
C VAL A 46 1.06 -0.07 7.20
N ASN A 47 -0.19 0.37 7.03
CA ASN A 47 -0.50 1.76 6.69
C ASN A 47 -0.01 2.72 7.78
N SER A 48 -0.15 2.36 9.06
CA SER A 48 0.30 3.20 10.18
C SER A 48 1.80 3.47 10.16
N GLY A 49 2.66 2.49 9.89
CA GLY A 49 4.09 2.81 9.81
C GLY A 49 4.57 3.24 8.44
N ARG A 50 3.82 3.00 7.34
CA ARG A 50 4.05 3.76 6.10
C ARG A 50 3.83 5.25 6.35
N MET A 51 2.74 5.62 7.04
CA MET A 51 2.48 7.00 7.44
C MET A 51 3.60 7.57 8.32
N ALA A 52 4.07 6.81 9.32
CA ALA A 52 5.19 7.24 10.16
C ALA A 52 6.49 7.46 9.37
N GLN A 53 6.79 6.57 8.42
CA GLN A 53 7.95 6.72 7.53
C GLN A 53 7.79 7.92 6.59
N TYR A 54 6.61 8.11 6.01
CA TYR A 54 6.35 9.23 5.08
C TYR A 54 6.44 10.57 5.81
N LYS A 55 5.96 10.62 7.05
CA LYS A 55 6.12 11.78 7.93
C LYS A 55 7.60 12.08 8.19
N ASP A 56 8.39 11.09 8.61
CA ASP A 56 9.82 11.26 8.87
C ASP A 56 10.59 11.73 7.62
N ILE A 57 10.26 11.18 6.45
CA ILE A 57 10.83 11.63 5.17
C ILE A 57 10.44 13.08 4.90
N GLY A 58 9.16 13.42 5.02
CA GLY A 58 8.66 14.77 4.77
C GLY A 58 9.28 15.82 5.68
N GLU A 59 9.46 15.51 6.97
CA GLU A 59 10.15 16.37 7.94
C GLU A 59 11.62 16.60 7.57
N LYS A 60 12.31 15.58 7.04
CA LYS A 60 13.73 15.67 6.63
C LYS A 60 13.94 16.40 5.31
N THR A 61 12.99 16.31 4.39
CA THR A 61 13.13 16.84 3.03
C THR A 61 12.36 18.14 2.80
N GLY A 62 11.51 18.54 3.75
CA GLY A 62 10.60 19.69 3.59
C GLY A 62 9.44 19.41 2.63
N VAL A 63 9.18 18.14 2.29
CA VAL A 63 8.11 17.72 1.38
C VAL A 63 6.86 17.37 2.19
N ALA A 64 5.67 17.71 1.69
CA ALA A 64 4.43 17.36 2.36
C ALA A 64 4.25 15.83 2.42
N LEU A 65 3.67 15.33 3.52
CA LEU A 65 3.43 13.89 3.73
C LEU A 65 2.68 13.25 2.55
N ALA A 66 1.70 13.96 1.99
CA ALA A 66 0.92 13.48 0.85
C ALA A 66 1.79 13.26 -0.39
N ASP A 67 2.69 14.19 -0.70
CA ASP A 67 3.59 14.11 -1.85
C ASP A 67 4.64 13.00 -1.68
N VAL A 68 5.12 12.80 -0.44
CA VAL A 68 5.95 11.63 -0.10
C VAL A 68 5.19 10.33 -0.36
N GLY A 69 3.93 10.26 0.08
CA GLY A 69 3.05 9.11 -0.15
C GLY A 69 2.89 8.80 -1.64
N ILE A 70 2.62 9.82 -2.47
CA ILE A 70 2.50 9.69 -3.92
C ILE A 70 3.80 9.14 -4.53
N GLY A 71 4.96 9.73 -4.22
CA GLY A 71 6.24 9.25 -4.73
C GLY A 71 6.60 7.84 -4.25
N MET A 72 6.12 7.43 -3.07
CA MET A 72 6.25 6.06 -2.59
C MET A 72 5.27 5.11 -3.29
N GLY A 73 4.06 5.56 -3.60
CA GLY A 73 3.07 4.83 -4.41
C GLY A 73 3.62 4.48 -5.79
N GLU A 74 4.25 5.43 -6.48
CA GLU A 74 4.90 5.18 -7.77
C GLU A 74 5.98 4.08 -7.67
N LYS A 75 6.81 4.12 -6.63
CA LYS A 75 7.84 3.10 -6.38
C LYS A 75 7.22 1.74 -6.05
N LEU A 76 6.11 1.71 -5.32
CA LEU A 76 5.39 0.49 -4.99
C LEU A 76 4.76 -0.11 -6.25
N PHE A 77 4.16 0.70 -7.12
CA PHE A 77 3.60 0.25 -8.39
C PHE A 77 4.66 -0.32 -9.33
N ALA A 78 5.85 0.29 -9.37
CA ALA A 78 6.97 -0.20 -10.15
C ALA A 78 7.53 -1.54 -9.64
N ARG A 79 7.35 -1.83 -8.34
CA ARG A 79 7.78 -3.06 -7.69
C ARG A 79 6.69 -4.14 -7.63
N ALA A 80 5.44 -3.76 -7.90
CA ALA A 80 4.31 -4.67 -7.84
C ALA A 80 4.48 -5.81 -8.85
N GLU A 81 4.09 -7.01 -8.42
CA GLU A 81 4.15 -8.19 -9.27
C GLU A 81 3.00 -8.21 -10.27
N SER A 82 3.19 -8.87 -11.42
CA SER A 82 2.12 -9.07 -12.40
C SER A 82 0.92 -9.76 -11.74
N GLY A 83 -0.27 -9.23 -11.97
CA GLY A 83 -1.52 -9.71 -11.36
C GLY A 83 -1.91 -9.02 -10.04
N GLU A 84 -1.02 -8.30 -9.36
CA GLU A 84 -1.38 -7.50 -8.18
C GLU A 84 -2.33 -6.34 -8.56
N MET A 85 -3.18 -5.94 -7.61
CA MET A 85 -4.17 -4.88 -7.81
C MET A 85 -3.57 -3.51 -7.46
N LEU A 86 -3.74 -2.54 -8.35
CA LEU A 86 -3.29 -1.17 -8.21
C LEU A 86 -4.47 -0.20 -8.32
N LYS A 87 -4.50 0.86 -7.51
CA LYS A 87 -5.48 1.94 -7.61
C LYS A 87 -4.78 3.24 -8.04
N PRO A 88 -4.76 3.58 -9.35
CA PRO A 88 -3.95 4.67 -9.91
C PRO A 88 -4.30 6.09 -9.43
N GLY A 89 -5.49 6.27 -8.89
CA GLY A 89 -5.96 7.56 -8.40
C GLY A 89 -7.15 7.40 -7.44
N PRO A 90 -7.57 8.48 -6.78
CA PRO A 90 -8.62 8.42 -5.76
C PRO A 90 -9.96 7.95 -6.33
N SER A 91 -10.27 8.38 -7.56
CA SER A 91 -11.50 8.06 -8.30
C SER A 91 -11.31 6.98 -9.37
N ASP A 92 -10.07 6.55 -9.61
CA ASP A 92 -9.79 5.54 -10.63
C ASP A 92 -10.21 4.15 -10.14
N PRO A 93 -10.72 3.29 -11.04
CA PRO A 93 -10.99 1.92 -10.70
C PRO A 93 -9.67 1.18 -10.38
N TRP A 94 -9.80 0.09 -9.63
CA TRP A 94 -8.70 -0.85 -9.47
C TRP A 94 -8.34 -1.46 -10.83
N SER A 95 -7.04 -1.57 -11.12
CA SER A 95 -6.49 -2.23 -12.29
C SER A 95 -5.49 -3.30 -11.88
N LYS A 96 -5.34 -4.34 -12.69
CA LYS A 96 -4.30 -5.36 -12.48
C LYS A 96 -3.00 -4.89 -13.11
N LYS A 97 -1.89 -5.07 -12.38
CA LYS A 97 -0.55 -4.91 -12.92
C LYS A 97 -0.38 -5.91 -14.09
N PRO A 98 0.02 -5.45 -15.29
CA PRO A 98 0.35 -6.34 -16.40
C PRO A 98 1.62 -7.13 -16.09
#